data_AF-A0A6A4M229-F1
#
_entry.id   AF-A0A6A4M229-F1
#
_cell.length_a   1.000
_cell.length_b   1.000
_cell.length_c   1.000
_cell.angle_alpha   90.00
_cell.angle_beta   90.00
_cell.angle_gamma   90.00
#
_symmetry.space_group_name_H-M   'P 1'
#
loop_
_entity.id
_entity.type
_entity.pdbx_description
1 polymer ?
#
loop_
_entity_poly.entity_id
_entity_poly.type
_entity_poly.pdbx_seq_one_letter_code
_entity_poly.pdbx_strand_id
1 'polypeptide(L)'
;MASYLWRKYADYLYSKWEKTILWDMVDPYRRPKSFTPLVSLYVLAFYTGVIGSAITEQLYKEKYWEDHPGEVVPIMRPKFYKGPWKILKGDVPPPGQ
;
A
#
# COMPACT_ATOMS: atom_id res chain seq x y z
N MET A 1 -41.93 37.32 17.19
CA MET A 1 -42.30 35.96 16.77
C MET A 1 -41.28 35.49 15.74
N ALA A 2 -40.53 34.40 16.00
CA ALA A 2 -39.67 33.83 14.96
C ALA A 2 -40.54 33.27 13.83
N SER A 3 -40.13 33.45 12.57
CA SER A 3 -40.89 32.94 11.43
C SER A 3 -41.01 31.41 11.49
N TYR A 4 -42.08 30.84 10.94
CA TYR A 4 -42.30 29.39 10.88
C TYR A 4 -41.10 28.64 10.28
N LEU A 5 -40.46 29.23 9.26
CA LEU A 5 -39.24 28.72 8.64
C LEU A 5 -38.06 28.64 9.61
N TRP A 6 -37.90 29.66 10.47
CA TRP A 6 -36.84 29.68 11.47
C TRP A 6 -37.00 28.58 12.52
N ARG A 7 -38.24 28.33 12.96
CA ARG A 7 -38.55 27.20 13.85
C ARG A 7 -38.24 25.85 13.20
N LYS A 8 -38.72 25.63 11.97
CA LYS A 8 -38.44 24.40 11.21
C LYS A 8 -36.94 24.15 11.03
N TYR A 9 -36.17 25.19 10.74
CA TYR A 9 -34.72 25.09 10.58
C TYR A 9 -34.01 24.78 11.90
N ALA A 10 -34.40 25.46 12.99
CA ALA A 10 -33.86 25.19 14.32
C ALA A 10 -34.16 23.75 14.78
N ASP A 11 -35.38 23.26 14.59
CA ASP A 11 -35.77 21.89 14.92
C ASP A 11 -35.00 20.85 14.08
N TYR A 12 -34.74 21.16 12.80
CA TYR A 12 -33.93 20.31 11.94
C TYR A 12 -32.48 20.23 12.41
N LEU A 13 -31.85 21.38 12.73
CA LEU A 13 -30.49 21.41 13.25
C LEU A 13 -30.38 20.69 14.60
N TYR A 14 -31.34 20.90 15.49
CA TYR A 14 -31.38 20.29 16.81
C TYR A 14 -31.51 18.77 16.71
N SER A 15 -32.47 18.26 15.93
CA SER A 15 -32.64 16.82 15.71
C SER A 15 -31.45 16.18 14.97
N LYS A 16 -30.75 16.92 14.11
CA LYS A 16 -29.50 16.46 13.49
C LYS A 16 -28.40 16.32 14.53
N TRP A 17 -28.25 17.30 15.42
CA TRP A 17 -27.26 17.29 16.51
C TRP A 17 -27.50 16.17 17.52
N GLU A 18 -28.74 15.96 17.97
CA GLU A 18 -29.08 14.84 18.86
C GLU A 18 -28.71 13.50 18.24
N LYS A 19 -28.98 13.32 16.93
CA LYS A 19 -28.58 12.10 16.22
C LYS A 19 -27.07 11.90 16.24
N THR A 20 -26.26 12.93 15.99
CA THR A 20 -24.79 12.82 16.03
C THR A 20 -24.30 12.44 17.43
N ILE A 21 -24.82 13.09 18.48
CA ILE A 21 -24.45 12.82 19.87
C ILE A 21 -24.80 11.37 20.25
N LEU A 22 -25.98 10.88 19.84
CA LEU A 22 -26.37 9.49 20.09
C LEU A 22 -25.44 8.50 19.38
N TRP A 23 -25.01 8.80 18.14
CA TRP A 23 -24.04 7.97 17.44
C TRP A 23 -22.68 7.96 18.14
N ASP A 24 -22.20 9.12 18.60
CA ASP A 24 -20.94 9.25 19.33
C ASP A 24 -20.98 8.52 20.69
N MET A 25 -22.14 8.54 21.38
CA MET A 25 -22.34 7.80 22.63
C MET A 25 -22.39 6.28 22.43
N VAL A 26 -22.85 5.81 21.27
CA VAL A 26 -22.92 4.37 20.92
C VAL A 26 -21.59 3.85 20.37
N ASP A 27 -20.74 4.72 19.82
CA ASP A 27 -19.48 4.34 19.17
C ASP A 27 -18.53 3.50 20.07
N PRO A 28 -18.36 3.79 21.37
CA PRO A 28 -17.55 2.96 22.28
C PRO A 28 -18.10 1.55 22.51
N TYR A 29 -19.41 1.34 22.33
CA TYR A 29 -20.07 0.03 22.46
C TYR A 29 -20.09 -0.75 21.14
N ARG A 30 -19.63 -0.13 20.05
CA ARG A 30 -19.57 -0.74 18.74
C ARG A 30 -18.43 -1.76 18.71
N ARG A 31 -18.69 -2.95 18.15
CA ARG A 31 -17.65 -3.97 17.96
C ARG A 31 -16.46 -3.36 17.21
N PRO A 32 -15.19 -3.59 17.65
CA PRO A 32 -14.03 -3.09 16.92
C PRO A 32 -14.10 -3.58 15.47
N LYS A 33 -13.81 -2.67 14.53
CA LYS A 33 -13.75 -3.02 13.10
C LYS A 33 -12.77 -4.18 12.93
N SER A 34 -13.15 -5.19 12.14
CA SER A 34 -12.32 -6.36 11.97
C SER A 34 -10.98 -5.97 11.36
N PHE A 35 -9.90 -6.58 11.83
CA PHE A 35 -8.55 -6.43 11.27
C PHE A 35 -8.38 -7.18 9.94
N THR A 36 -9.36 -8.03 9.60
CA THR A 36 -9.37 -8.88 8.40
C THR A 36 -9.19 -8.12 7.07
N PRO A 37 -9.85 -6.98 6.78
CA PRO A 37 -9.61 -6.22 5.55
C PRO A 37 -8.18 -5.65 5.48
N LEU A 38 -7.55 -5.37 6.62
CA LEU A 38 -6.17 -4.86 6.62
C LEU A 38 -5.19 -5.97 6.26
N VAL A 39 -5.38 -7.16 6.84
CA VAL A 39 -4.57 -8.35 6.54
C VAL A 39 -4.70 -8.74 5.07
N SER A 40 -5.91 -8.76 4.51
CA SER A 40 -6.09 -9.11 3.10
C SER A 40 -5.40 -8.12 2.16
N LEU A 41 -5.47 -6.82 2.45
CA LEU A 41 -4.76 -5.78 1.69
C LEU A 41 -3.24 -5.96 1.78
N TYR A 42 -2.69 -6.25 2.95
CA TYR A 42 -1.26 -6.49 3.10
C TYR A 42 -0.79 -7.72 2.35
N VAL A 43 -1.55 -8.83 2.42
CA VAL A 43 -1.22 -10.04 1.68
C VAL A 43 -1.23 -9.78 0.17
N LEU A 44 -2.26 -9.11 -0.34
CA LEU A 44 -2.32 -8.73 -1.76
C LEU A 44 -1.14 -7.84 -2.15
N ALA A 45 -0.87 -6.78 -1.40
CA ALA A 45 0.24 -5.86 -1.67
C ALA A 45 1.61 -6.55 -1.63
N PHE A 46 1.79 -7.53 -0.73
CA PHE A 46 3.01 -8.31 -0.66
C PHE A 46 3.21 -9.15 -1.93
N TYR A 47 2.19 -9.92 -2.33
CA TYR A 47 2.30 -10.80 -3.50
C TYR A 47 2.40 -10.02 -4.81
N THR A 48 1.74 -8.87 -4.94
CA THR A 48 1.91 -8.02 -6.13
C THR A 48 3.34 -7.50 -6.24
N GLY A 49 3.97 -7.12 -5.11
CA GLY A 49 5.39 -6.73 -5.08
C GLY A 49 6.34 -7.88 -5.47
N VAL A 50 6.09 -9.09 -4.95
CA VAL A 50 6.89 -10.28 -5.29
C VAL A 50 6.78 -10.61 -6.78
N ILE A 51 5.57 -10.64 -7.34
CA ILE A 51 5.35 -10.93 -8.76
C ILE A 51 5.98 -9.84 -9.63
N GLY A 52 5.77 -8.57 -9.28
CA GLY A 52 6.37 -7.45 -10.01
C GLY A 52 7.89 -7.50 -10.04
N SER A 53 8.52 -7.81 -8.89
CA SER A 53 9.98 -7.94 -8.81
C SER A 53 10.50 -9.13 -9.63
N ALA A 54 9.81 -10.27 -9.59
CA ALA A 54 10.16 -11.43 -10.40
C ALA A 54 10.10 -11.12 -11.91
N ILE A 55 9.05 -10.44 -12.38
CA ILE A 55 8.94 -10.03 -13.79
C ILE A 55 10.10 -9.11 -14.17
N THR A 56 10.43 -8.12 -13.32
CA THR A 56 11.53 -7.20 -13.63
C THR A 56 12.89 -7.88 -13.66
N GLU A 57 13.12 -8.89 -12.81
CA GLU A 57 14.34 -9.69 -12.81
C GLU A 57 14.45 -10.50 -14.11
N GLN A 58 13.36 -11.11 -14.59
CA GLN A 58 13.39 -11.88 -15.83
C GLN A 58 13.64 -11.00 -17.04
N LEU A 59 12.95 -9.85 -17.16
CA LEU A 59 13.20 -8.90 -18.23
C LEU A 59 14.64 -8.36 -18.22
N TYR A 60 15.21 -8.15 -17.04
CA TYR A 60 16.62 -7.78 -16.90
C TYR A 60 17.55 -8.86 -17.46
N LYS A 61 17.25 -10.14 -17.17
CA LYS A 61 18.04 -11.28 -17.67
C LYS A 61 17.94 -11.47 -19.17
N GLU A 62 16.74 -11.40 -19.72
CA GLU A 62 16.52 -11.48 -21.16
C GLU A 62 17.33 -10.40 -21.88
N LYS A 63 17.23 -9.15 -21.43
CA LYS A 63 17.99 -8.04 -22.01
C LYS A 63 19.50 -8.24 -21.87
N TYR A 64 19.99 -8.70 -20.72
CA TYR A 64 21.44 -8.93 -20.53
C TYR A 64 21.97 -9.98 -21.50
N TRP A 65 21.22 -11.06 -21.74
CA TRP A 65 21.60 -12.12 -22.67
C TRP A 65 21.60 -11.69 -24.14
N GLU A 66 20.74 -10.75 -24.53
CA GLU A 66 20.80 -10.16 -25.87
C GLU A 66 22.15 -9.47 -26.12
N ASP A 67 22.65 -8.77 -25.11
CA ASP A 67 23.93 -8.04 -25.19
C ASP A 67 25.15 -8.95 -24.92
N HIS A 68 25.01 -10.02 -24.12
CA HIS A 68 26.10 -10.89 -23.65
C HIS A 68 25.75 -12.38 -23.77
N PRO A 69 25.84 -12.97 -24.98
CA PRO A 69 25.48 -14.36 -25.21
C PRO A 69 26.44 -15.32 -24.48
N GLY A 70 25.90 -16.21 -23.65
CA GLY A 70 26.66 -17.26 -22.96
C GLY A 70 27.29 -16.84 -21.63
N GLU A 71 27.14 -15.58 -21.22
CA GLU A 71 27.56 -15.14 -19.89
C GLU A 71 26.52 -15.46 -18.80
N VAL A 72 27.01 -15.64 -17.58
CA VAL A 72 26.14 -15.79 -16.40
C VAL A 72 25.56 -14.43 -16.06
N VAL A 73 24.24 -14.31 -16.10
CA VAL A 73 23.59 -13.04 -15.78
C VAL A 73 23.76 -12.71 -14.29
N PRO A 74 24.27 -11.53 -13.93
CA PRO A 74 24.29 -11.08 -12.55
C PRO A 74 22.86 -10.90 -12.01
N ILE A 75 22.68 -10.98 -10.69
CA ILE A 75 21.38 -10.69 -10.07
C ILE A 75 21.11 -9.19 -10.20
N MET A 76 19.90 -8.81 -10.59
CA MET A 76 19.54 -7.40 -10.72
C MET A 76 19.72 -6.67 -9.38
N ARG A 77 20.28 -5.46 -9.42
CA ARG A 77 20.34 -4.61 -8.23
C ARG A 77 18.92 -4.16 -7.85
N PRO A 78 18.49 -4.34 -6.60
CA PRO A 78 17.19 -3.87 -6.16
C PRO A 78 17.06 -2.34 -6.28
N LYS A 79 16.04 -1.89 -7.01
CA LYS A 79 15.80 -0.44 -7.28
C LYS A 79 15.60 0.39 -6.01
N PHE A 80 15.01 -0.21 -4.97
CA PHE A 80 14.65 0.48 -3.73
C PHE A 80 15.72 0.36 -2.64
N TYR A 81 16.82 -0.36 -2.88
CA TYR A 81 17.89 -0.52 -1.92
C TYR A 81 19.05 0.42 -2.27
N LYS A 82 19.25 1.45 -1.45
CA LYS A 82 20.35 2.41 -1.61
C LYS A 82 21.62 1.99 -0.86
N GLY A 83 21.55 0.92 -0.08
CA GLY A 83 22.69 0.41 0.70
C GLY A 83 23.70 -0.36 -0.16
N PRO A 84 24.81 -0.80 0.45
CA PRO A 84 25.80 -1.63 -0.22
C PRO A 84 25.20 -2.99 -0.61
N TRP A 85 25.01 -3.21 -1.91
CA TRP A 85 24.47 -4.46 -2.44
C TRP A 85 25.56 -5.54 -2.45
N LYS A 86 25.43 -6.52 -1.57
CA LYS A 86 26.35 -7.67 -1.47
C LYS A 86 25.58 -8.94 -1.80
N ILE A 87 26.02 -9.65 -2.83
CA ILE A 87 25.49 -10.97 -3.16
C ILE A 87 26.19 -11.97 -2.24
N LEU A 88 25.43 -12.73 -1.45
CA LEU A 88 25.99 -13.77 -0.58
C LEU A 88 26.75 -14.78 -1.45
N LYS A 89 28.08 -14.84 -1.27
CA LYS A 89 29.04 -15.69 -2.00
C LYS A 89 29.38 -15.26 -3.45
N GLY A 90 29.03 -14.04 -3.88
CA GLY A 90 29.44 -13.49 -5.18
C GLY A 90 30.22 -12.18 -5.02
N ASP A 91 31.21 -11.95 -5.89
CA ASP A 91 31.85 -10.64 -6.02
C ASP A 91 30.84 -9.61 -6.55
N VAL A 92 31.00 -8.35 -6.11
CA VAL A 92 30.14 -7.24 -6.55
C VAL A 92 30.32 -7.08 -8.06
N PRO A 93 29.28 -7.22 -8.91
CA PRO A 93 29.44 -6.93 -10.32
C PRO A 93 29.86 -5.45 -10.46
N PRO A 94 30.93 -5.16 -11.23
CA PRO A 94 31.49 -3.82 -11.32
C PRO A 94 30.43 -2.83 -11.84
N PRO A 95 30.40 -1.59 -11.33
CA PRO A 95 29.47 -0.59 -11.79
C PRO A 95 29.89 -0.11 -13.19
N GLY A 96 29.25 -0.66 -14.22
CA GLY A 96 29.34 -0.18 -15.61
C GLY A 96 30.72 -0.36 -16.25
N GLN A 97 30.86 -1.42 -17.04
CA GLN A 97 31.71 -1.43 -18.23
C GLN A 97 30.81 -1.62 -19.43
#